data_AF-A0A938LEM8-F1
#
_entry.id   AF-A0A938LEM8-F1
#
_cell.length_a   1.000
_cell.length_b   1.000
_cell.length_c   1.000
_cell.angle_alpha   90.00
_cell.angle_beta   90.00
_cell.angle_gamma   90.00
#
_symmetry.space_group_name_H-M   'P 1'
#
loop_
_entity.id
_entity.type
_entity.pdbx_description
1 polymer ?
#
loop_
_entity_poly.entity_id
_entity_poly.type
_entity_poly.pdbx_seq_one_letter_code
_entity_poly.pdbx_strand_id
1 'polypeptide(L)'
;MSTLSFAVASITALSTPQAPETALASLVPAEAFAVVRVASLEEFDRALDQLGQAVDEPMPFDAASLLSFVLGCPGPVERIDRKRPLCIAFALPEAGIEPALTFVLPVDDASGYLGKLPRTARKWSGERAAGYLALSELPSYAAPAVPSALVTNLPLGALAARVDIARLMQSFGPMLEMGMQEFRRELERETRADPLQREMAGGIADSAEDFMDALQRVDIAFTLAGSRADLGLDLVLDPHSTLAQSTSGGSFDAGLIRRLPEGGCVRMVADVDTQALAATYVDLFADRITDERITARMSAEERVQFEALRSTIGSIDALVPLLGRSSAFAYDFGENGLSGCGFMSSPDPVALVAGCNAWMDQISQALPKQASSQLVVSSSERSVAGIAFRESRLRFELAAPANGRKASRADSEMQGLLDLIYGKEGLLLSTGIAGQNVIFGANASAADLERACGLGSTGPDVGLDAGLDAQLARMNGADSGLWMQMDLGRVMQFATRMAVQALPGAQAPVASESLRFRLTGWGGARGEHWFGGLSCDLDELAAFVAGAKAMFEAPGLMSSAAR
;
A
#
# COMPACT_ATOMS: atom_id res chain seq x y z
N MET A 1 38.66 -13.77 -10.63
CA MET A 1 37.82 -12.83 -9.84
C MET A 1 37.36 -11.75 -10.80
N SER A 2 36.22 -12.00 -11.43
CA SER A 2 35.70 -11.17 -12.52
C SER A 2 34.62 -10.28 -11.91
N THR A 3 34.96 -9.01 -11.69
CA THR A 3 34.02 -7.96 -11.28
C THR A 3 33.04 -7.70 -12.42
N LEU A 4 31.88 -8.35 -12.36
CA LEU A 4 30.71 -8.01 -13.17
C LEU A 4 30.15 -6.70 -12.61
N SER A 5 30.53 -5.59 -13.26
CA SER A 5 29.94 -4.28 -13.07
C SER A 5 28.51 -4.30 -13.62
N PHE A 6 27.52 -4.59 -12.78
CA PHE A 6 26.12 -4.31 -13.12
C PHE A 6 25.94 -2.79 -13.11
N ALA A 7 25.75 -2.21 -14.29
CA ALA A 7 25.34 -0.83 -14.44
C ALA A 7 23.98 -0.66 -13.76
N VAL A 8 23.99 0.01 -12.62
CA VAL A 8 22.78 0.48 -11.93
C VAL A 8 22.16 1.54 -12.84
N ALA A 9 21.14 1.15 -13.61
CA ALA A 9 20.21 2.10 -14.18
C ALA A 9 19.35 2.62 -13.03
N SER A 10 19.84 3.62 -12.30
CA SER A 10 18.96 4.44 -11.49
C SER A 10 17.83 4.92 -12.41
N ILE A 11 16.58 4.83 -11.97
CA ILE A 11 15.43 5.49 -12.63
C ILE A 11 15.49 7.01 -12.34
N THR A 12 16.70 7.54 -12.38
CA THR A 12 17.11 8.94 -12.52
C THR A 12 18.27 8.99 -13.53
N ALA A 13 18.26 8.10 -14.53
CA ALA A 13 18.88 8.46 -15.79
C ALA A 13 18.13 9.73 -16.23
N LEU A 14 18.77 10.89 -15.98
CA LEU A 14 18.42 12.20 -16.48
C LEU A 14 18.28 12.05 -17.99
N SER A 15 17.10 11.62 -18.40
CA SER A 15 16.75 11.48 -19.79
C SER A 15 16.77 12.92 -20.29
N THR A 16 17.65 13.21 -21.25
CA THR A 16 17.71 14.52 -21.87
C THR A 16 16.26 14.96 -22.14
N PRO A 17 15.81 16.12 -21.64
CA PRO A 17 14.42 16.53 -21.75
C PRO A 17 13.96 16.35 -23.18
N GLN A 18 12.88 15.60 -23.39
CA GLN A 18 12.41 15.38 -24.75
C GLN A 18 11.98 16.73 -25.32
N ALA A 19 12.25 17.01 -26.60
CA ALA A 19 11.88 18.28 -27.23
C ALA A 19 10.41 18.74 -26.95
N PRO A 20 9.41 17.84 -26.89
CA PRO A 20 8.05 18.20 -26.49
C PRO A 20 7.92 18.72 -25.05
N GLU A 21 8.70 18.22 -24.10
CA GLU A 21 8.66 18.65 -22.70
C GLU A 21 9.14 20.09 -22.56
N THR A 22 10.22 20.46 -23.26
CA THR A 22 10.74 21.83 -23.29
C THR A 22 9.71 22.80 -23.86
N ALA A 23 8.99 22.38 -24.92
CA ALA A 23 7.92 23.19 -25.51
C ALA A 23 6.76 23.40 -24.53
N LEU A 24 6.26 22.33 -23.89
CA LEU A 24 5.21 22.42 -22.88
C LEU A 24 5.63 23.31 -21.71
N ALA A 25 6.83 23.09 -21.17
CA ALA A 25 7.37 23.85 -20.04
C ALA A 25 7.46 25.36 -20.34
N SER A 26 7.77 25.74 -21.59
CA SER A 26 7.82 27.14 -22.02
C SER A 26 6.47 27.85 -22.13
N LEU A 27 5.37 27.11 -21.99
CA LEU A 27 3.99 27.59 -22.13
C LEU A 27 3.14 27.38 -20.86
N VAL A 28 3.73 26.85 -19.78
CA VAL A 28 3.05 26.78 -18.48
C VAL A 28 3.26 28.10 -17.75
N PRO A 29 2.21 28.74 -17.20
CA PRO A 29 2.35 30.00 -16.48
C PRO A 29 3.42 29.94 -15.38
N ALA A 30 4.16 31.03 -15.17
CA ALA A 30 5.21 31.10 -14.16
C ALA A 30 4.66 30.97 -12.73
N GLU A 31 3.40 31.33 -12.55
CA GLU A 31 2.58 31.29 -11.33
C GLU A 31 1.85 29.96 -11.12
N ALA A 32 2.01 28.99 -12.03
CA ALA A 32 1.40 27.69 -11.86
C ALA A 32 1.89 27.01 -10.56
N PHE A 33 0.98 26.39 -9.82
CA PHE A 33 1.28 25.56 -8.66
C PHE A 33 1.01 24.08 -8.93
N ALA A 34 0.24 23.75 -9.97
CA ALA A 34 0.04 22.37 -10.39
C ALA A 34 0.03 22.24 -11.91
N VAL A 35 0.45 21.07 -12.39
CA VAL A 35 0.30 20.65 -13.78
C VAL A 35 -0.20 19.22 -13.85
N VAL A 36 -1.05 18.95 -14.84
CA VAL A 36 -1.43 17.61 -15.26
C VAL A 36 -0.99 17.45 -16.71
N ARG A 37 -0.10 16.51 -16.97
CA ARG A 37 0.36 16.12 -18.31
C ARG A 37 -0.34 14.83 -18.72
N VAL A 38 -0.84 14.81 -19.95
CA VAL A 38 -1.32 13.60 -20.61
C VAL A 38 -0.31 13.28 -21.72
N ALA A 39 0.19 12.04 -21.77
CA ALA A 39 1.20 11.64 -22.76
C ALA A 39 0.69 11.78 -24.19
N SER A 40 -0.57 11.42 -24.42
CA SER A 40 -1.33 11.71 -25.63
C SER A 40 -2.81 11.36 -25.39
N LEU A 41 -3.73 11.93 -26.16
CA LEU A 41 -5.15 11.58 -26.06
C LEU A 41 -5.40 10.12 -26.46
N GLU A 42 -4.68 9.61 -27.46
CA GLU A 42 -4.80 8.20 -27.88
C GLU A 42 -4.34 7.22 -26.79
N GLU A 43 -3.27 7.54 -26.07
CA GLU A 43 -2.78 6.70 -24.97
C GLU A 43 -3.70 6.74 -23.76
N PHE A 44 -4.27 7.91 -23.45
CA PHE A 44 -5.25 8.04 -22.39
C PHE A 44 -6.56 7.30 -22.72
N ASP A 45 -7.06 7.39 -23.94
CA ASP A 45 -8.22 6.61 -24.38
C ASP A 45 -7.96 5.11 -24.29
N ARG A 46 -6.78 4.64 -24.73
CA ARG A 46 -6.38 3.25 -24.58
C ARG A 46 -6.36 2.81 -23.11
N ALA A 47 -5.88 3.68 -22.22
CA ALA A 47 -5.87 3.41 -20.79
C ALA A 47 -7.29 3.27 -20.23
N LEU A 48 -8.20 4.18 -20.59
CA LEU A 48 -9.60 4.13 -20.19
C LEU A 48 -10.30 2.88 -20.73
N ASP A 49 -10.04 2.52 -21.99
CA ASP A 49 -10.60 1.31 -22.62
C ASP A 49 -10.15 0.04 -21.89
N GLN A 50 -8.85 -0.07 -21.57
CA GLN A 50 -8.32 -1.23 -20.84
C GLN A 50 -8.85 -1.30 -19.41
N LEU A 51 -8.97 -0.16 -18.72
CA LEU A 51 -9.59 -0.10 -17.39
C LEU A 51 -11.07 -0.51 -17.45
N GLY A 52 -11.82 -0.02 -18.44
CA GLY A 52 -13.23 -0.38 -18.62
C GLY A 52 -13.44 -1.86 -18.94
N GLN A 53 -12.59 -2.43 -19.79
CA GLN A 53 -12.56 -3.88 -20.04
C GLN A 53 -12.28 -4.68 -18.76
N ALA A 54 -11.39 -4.19 -17.90
CA ALA A 54 -11.02 -4.85 -16.66
C ALA A 54 -12.13 -4.86 -15.59
N VAL A 55 -13.13 -4.00 -15.69
CA VAL A 55 -14.29 -3.99 -14.77
C VAL A 55 -15.59 -4.45 -15.43
N ASP A 56 -15.53 -4.84 -16.70
CA ASP A 56 -16.69 -5.14 -17.55
C ASP A 56 -17.71 -3.98 -17.53
N GLU A 57 -17.20 -2.76 -17.58
CA GLU A 57 -18.01 -1.53 -17.58
C GLU A 57 -17.31 -0.47 -18.45
N PRO A 58 -17.96 0.05 -19.50
CA PRO A 58 -17.35 1.09 -20.32
C PRO A 58 -17.11 2.35 -19.46
N MET A 59 -15.92 2.95 -19.60
CA MET A 59 -15.66 4.21 -18.93
C MET A 59 -16.66 5.28 -19.43
N PRO A 60 -17.20 6.12 -18.53
CA PRO A 60 -18.27 7.06 -18.89
C PRO A 60 -17.81 8.18 -19.83
N PHE A 61 -16.51 8.35 -20.02
CA PHE A 61 -15.90 9.41 -20.80
C PHE A 61 -14.71 8.87 -21.58
N ASP A 62 -14.50 9.41 -22.79
CA ASP A 62 -13.21 9.38 -23.47
C ASP A 62 -12.40 10.65 -23.12
N ALA A 63 -11.15 10.71 -23.56
CA ALA A 63 -10.23 11.81 -23.35
C ALA A 63 -10.79 13.15 -23.87
N ALA A 64 -11.50 13.10 -25.00
CA ALA A 64 -12.08 14.29 -25.63
C ALA A 64 -13.27 14.83 -24.81
N SER A 65 -14.11 13.95 -24.29
CA SER A 65 -15.23 14.25 -23.41
C SER A 65 -14.73 14.78 -22.07
N LEU A 66 -13.66 14.19 -21.52
CA LEU A 66 -13.03 14.69 -20.29
C LEU A 66 -12.47 16.11 -20.49
N LEU A 67 -11.78 16.37 -21.59
CA LEU A 67 -11.30 17.72 -21.91
C LEU A 67 -12.45 18.72 -22.09
N SER A 68 -13.43 18.40 -22.92
CA SER A 68 -14.49 19.35 -23.30
C SER A 68 -15.56 19.56 -22.21
N PHE A 69 -16.03 18.47 -21.58
CA PHE A 69 -17.15 18.51 -20.65
C PHE A 69 -16.71 18.66 -19.20
N VAL A 70 -15.73 17.87 -18.75
CA VAL A 70 -15.31 17.86 -17.35
C VAL A 70 -14.39 19.05 -17.06
N LEU A 71 -13.39 19.27 -17.92
CA LEU A 71 -12.40 20.32 -17.74
C LEU A 71 -12.78 21.63 -18.42
N GLY A 72 -13.78 21.64 -19.31
CA GLY A 72 -14.24 22.84 -19.99
C GLY A 72 -13.21 23.43 -20.96
N CYS A 73 -12.38 22.60 -21.60
CA CYS A 73 -11.40 23.01 -22.60
C CYS A 73 -12.09 23.86 -23.67
N PRO A 74 -11.68 25.12 -23.86
CA PRO A 74 -12.37 26.01 -24.77
C PRO A 74 -11.99 25.67 -26.22
N GLY A 75 -12.98 25.49 -27.09
CA GLY A 75 -12.74 25.31 -28.54
C GLY A 75 -12.88 23.88 -29.06
N PRO A 76 -12.52 23.66 -30.34
CA PRO A 76 -12.75 22.39 -31.04
C PRO A 76 -11.71 21.33 -30.67
N VAL A 77 -12.06 20.41 -29.76
CA VAL A 77 -11.18 19.31 -29.32
C VAL A 77 -10.71 18.41 -30.47
N GLU A 78 -11.49 18.30 -31.54
CA GLU A 78 -11.12 17.55 -32.76
C GLU A 78 -9.94 18.14 -33.54
N ARG A 79 -9.48 19.35 -33.17
CA ARG A 79 -8.30 20.02 -33.76
C ARG A 79 -7.02 19.79 -32.96
N ILE A 80 -7.10 19.08 -31.83
CA ILE A 80 -5.95 18.73 -31.00
C ILE A 80 -5.28 17.49 -31.61
N ASP A 81 -3.96 17.55 -31.82
CA ASP A 81 -3.18 16.38 -32.24
C ASP A 81 -3.18 15.34 -31.11
N ARG A 82 -3.90 14.25 -31.36
CA ARG A 82 -4.15 13.20 -30.37
C ARG A 82 -2.93 12.35 -30.05
N LYS A 83 -1.81 12.50 -30.78
CA LYS A 83 -0.58 11.71 -30.63
C LYS A 83 0.53 12.44 -29.87
N ARG A 84 0.34 13.72 -29.60
CA ARG A 84 1.33 14.56 -28.92
C ARG A 84 0.91 14.80 -27.47
N PRO A 85 1.88 15.00 -26.57
CA PRO A 85 1.56 15.29 -25.18
C PRO A 85 0.92 16.65 -25.06
N LEU A 86 0.04 16.80 -24.09
CA LEU A 86 -0.61 18.06 -23.70
C LEU A 86 -0.49 18.25 -22.20
N CYS A 87 -0.66 19.49 -21.72
CA CYS A 87 -0.77 19.74 -20.29
C CYS A 87 -1.87 20.72 -19.93
N ILE A 88 -2.35 20.61 -18.71
CA ILE A 88 -3.27 21.53 -18.05
C ILE A 88 -2.54 22.06 -16.83
N ALA A 89 -2.37 23.37 -16.76
CA ALA A 89 -1.75 24.03 -15.62
C ALA A 89 -2.79 24.77 -14.79
N PHE A 90 -2.59 24.76 -13.48
CA PHE A 90 -3.39 25.47 -12.50
C PHE A 90 -2.52 26.58 -11.92
N ALA A 91 -2.96 27.81 -12.11
CA ALA A 91 -2.27 29.03 -11.71
C ALA A 91 -3.14 29.83 -10.75
N LEU A 92 -2.51 30.64 -9.89
CA LEU A 92 -3.24 31.55 -9.02
C LEU A 92 -3.12 32.97 -9.55
N PRO A 93 -4.25 33.61 -9.90
CA PRO A 93 -4.22 35.02 -10.28
C PRO A 93 -3.86 35.87 -9.06
N GLU A 94 -3.08 36.95 -9.26
CA GLU A 94 -2.60 37.81 -8.16
C GLU A 94 -3.70 38.34 -7.21
N ALA A 95 -4.93 38.50 -7.71
CA ALA A 95 -6.05 39.10 -6.99
C ALA A 95 -7.22 38.12 -6.73
N GLY A 96 -7.07 36.82 -6.99
CA GLY A 96 -8.17 35.86 -6.90
C GLY A 96 -7.80 34.59 -6.13
N ILE A 97 -8.83 33.94 -5.57
CA ILE A 97 -8.71 32.65 -4.87
C ILE A 97 -9.08 31.46 -5.76
N GLU A 98 -9.73 31.71 -6.90
CA GLU A 98 -10.09 30.66 -7.86
C GLU A 98 -8.89 30.37 -8.77
N PRO A 99 -8.39 29.11 -8.82
CA PRO A 99 -7.33 28.75 -9.73
C PRO A 99 -7.74 29.00 -11.18
N ALA A 100 -6.90 29.73 -11.92
CA ALA A 100 -7.04 29.93 -13.35
C ALA A 100 -6.46 28.73 -14.10
N LEU A 101 -7.22 28.21 -15.07
CA LEU A 101 -6.78 27.11 -15.91
C LEU A 101 -5.98 27.61 -17.12
N THR A 102 -4.93 26.87 -17.46
CA THR A 102 -4.22 27.04 -18.73
C THR A 102 -4.07 25.70 -19.44
N PHE A 103 -4.66 25.58 -20.63
CA PHE A 103 -4.53 24.41 -21.49
C PHE A 103 -3.38 24.62 -22.47
N VAL A 104 -2.36 23.76 -22.47
CA VAL A 104 -1.29 23.75 -23.48
C VAL A 104 -1.54 22.59 -24.42
N LEU A 105 -2.06 22.92 -25.60
CA LEU A 105 -2.63 21.97 -26.56
C LEU A 105 -1.73 21.84 -27.79
N PRO A 106 -1.39 20.62 -28.23
CA PRO A 106 -0.76 20.43 -29.53
C PRO A 106 -1.82 20.63 -30.62
N VAL A 107 -1.68 21.68 -31.43
CA VAL A 107 -2.62 22.00 -32.50
C VAL A 107 -1.87 22.32 -33.79
N ASP A 108 -2.37 21.82 -34.92
CA ASP A 108 -1.76 22.08 -36.23
C ASP A 108 -2.01 23.51 -36.72
N ASP A 109 -3.18 24.07 -36.40
CA ASP A 109 -3.58 25.43 -36.78
C ASP A 109 -4.11 26.21 -35.58
N ALA A 110 -3.18 26.81 -34.83
CA ALA A 110 -3.49 27.63 -33.66
C ALA A 110 -4.35 28.87 -34.01
N SER A 111 -4.21 29.44 -35.22
CA SER A 111 -5.04 30.57 -35.65
C SER A 111 -6.49 30.15 -35.87
N GLY A 112 -6.69 29.04 -36.60
CA GLY A 112 -8.01 28.47 -36.80
C GLY A 112 -8.66 28.01 -35.50
N TYR A 113 -7.87 27.49 -34.55
CA TYR A 113 -8.36 27.13 -33.22
C TYR A 113 -8.88 28.37 -32.45
N LEU A 114 -8.07 29.43 -32.35
CA LEU A 114 -8.45 30.67 -31.67
C LEU A 114 -9.68 31.34 -32.32
N GLY A 115 -9.77 31.33 -33.64
CA GLY A 115 -10.91 31.90 -34.37
C GLY A 115 -12.24 31.18 -34.12
N LYS A 116 -12.21 29.97 -33.55
CA LYS A 116 -13.37 29.12 -33.25
C LYS A 116 -13.72 29.07 -31.77
N LEU A 117 -13.00 29.79 -30.91
CA LEU A 117 -13.33 29.81 -29.49
C LEU A 117 -14.75 30.33 -29.28
N PRO A 118 -15.54 29.67 -28.41
CA PRO A 118 -16.88 30.14 -28.10
C PRO A 118 -16.80 31.53 -27.47
N ARG A 119 -17.71 32.43 -27.89
CA ARG A 119 -17.87 33.74 -27.26
C ARG A 119 -18.56 33.56 -25.91
N THR A 120 -17.80 33.11 -24.91
CA THR A 120 -18.28 32.94 -23.53
C THR A 120 -18.01 34.20 -22.69
N ALA A 121 -18.57 34.25 -21.48
CA ALA A 121 -18.23 35.30 -20.52
C ALA A 121 -16.76 35.22 -20.05
N ARG A 122 -16.17 34.02 -20.06
CA ARG A 122 -14.75 33.82 -19.76
C ARG A 122 -13.91 34.27 -20.96
N LYS A 123 -13.00 35.20 -20.73
CA LYS A 123 -12.03 35.66 -21.74
C LYS A 123 -10.82 34.75 -21.70
N TRP A 124 -10.52 34.14 -22.83
CA TRP A 124 -9.34 33.31 -23.01
C TRP A 124 -8.24 34.10 -23.71
N SER A 125 -7.03 34.05 -23.17
CA SER A 125 -5.81 34.56 -23.78
C SER A 125 -5.05 33.40 -24.42
N GLY A 126 -4.39 33.65 -25.55
CA GLY A 126 -3.79 32.61 -26.38
C GLY A 126 -2.34 32.92 -26.76
N GLU A 127 -1.40 32.06 -26.39
CA GLU A 127 0.01 32.15 -26.78
C GLU A 127 0.48 30.90 -27.52
N ARG A 128 1.50 31.03 -28.38
CA ARG A 128 1.96 29.93 -29.23
C ARG A 128 3.46 29.76 -29.17
N ALA A 129 3.91 28.51 -29.04
CA ALA A 129 5.31 28.17 -29.15
C ALA A 129 5.47 26.73 -29.65
N ALA A 130 6.46 26.47 -30.51
CA ALA A 130 6.88 25.12 -30.91
C ALA A 130 5.73 24.14 -31.29
N GLY A 131 4.72 24.62 -32.03
CA GLY A 131 3.58 23.80 -32.45
C GLY A 131 2.60 23.46 -31.34
N TYR A 132 2.54 24.29 -30.29
CA TYR A 132 1.58 24.25 -29.20
C TYR A 132 0.85 25.59 -29.09
N LEU A 133 -0.39 25.53 -28.60
CA LEU A 133 -1.23 26.68 -28.24
C LEU A 133 -1.55 26.60 -26.75
N ALA A 134 -1.14 27.61 -26.00
CA ALA A 134 -1.56 27.80 -24.61
C ALA A 134 -2.80 28.69 -24.57
N LEU A 135 -3.89 28.20 -23.95
CA LEU A 135 -5.15 28.91 -23.72
C LEU A 135 -5.33 29.11 -22.23
N SER A 136 -5.30 30.36 -21.77
CA SER A 136 -5.34 30.69 -20.35
C SER A 136 -6.57 31.51 -19.97
N GLU A 137 -7.11 31.25 -18.78
CA GLU A 137 -8.11 32.10 -18.13
C GLU A 137 -7.51 33.36 -17.50
N LEU A 138 -6.17 33.45 -17.43
CA LEU A 138 -5.48 34.61 -16.90
C LEU A 138 -5.69 35.83 -17.82
N PRO A 139 -6.11 37.00 -17.29
CA PRO A 139 -6.43 38.19 -18.09
C PRO A 139 -5.28 38.75 -18.93
N SER A 140 -4.04 38.44 -18.57
CA SER A 140 -2.83 38.96 -19.24
C SER A 140 -1.74 37.88 -19.32
N TYR A 141 -2.16 36.65 -19.59
CA TYR A 141 -1.22 35.55 -19.81
C TYR A 141 -0.20 35.89 -20.90
N ALA A 142 1.07 35.62 -20.58
CA ALA A 142 2.17 35.61 -21.52
C ALA A 142 3.02 34.37 -21.21
N ALA A 143 3.63 33.79 -22.24
CA ALA A 143 4.57 32.69 -22.05
C ALA A 143 5.71 33.13 -21.11
N PRO A 144 6.08 32.32 -20.11
CA PRO A 144 7.14 32.68 -19.17
C PRO A 144 8.50 32.81 -19.88
N ALA A 145 9.35 33.70 -19.38
CA ALA A 145 10.73 33.82 -19.87
C ALA A 145 11.60 32.59 -19.54
N VAL A 146 11.24 31.86 -18.49
CA VAL A 146 11.93 30.64 -18.02
C VAL A 146 10.95 29.47 -18.07
N PRO A 147 11.31 28.32 -18.67
CA PRO A 147 10.45 27.15 -18.68
C PRO A 147 10.07 26.69 -17.27
N SER A 148 8.82 26.28 -17.08
CA SER A 148 8.30 25.84 -15.78
C SER A 148 8.94 24.53 -15.31
N ALA A 149 9.48 24.57 -14.09
CA ALA A 149 10.02 23.38 -13.41
C ALA A 149 8.94 22.32 -13.09
N LEU A 150 7.65 22.69 -13.14
CA LEU A 150 6.56 21.75 -12.92
C LEU A 150 6.46 20.68 -14.03
N VAL A 151 6.92 21.00 -15.24
CA VAL A 151 6.88 20.06 -16.37
C VAL A 151 8.21 19.30 -16.51
N THR A 152 9.32 19.91 -16.10
CA THR A 152 10.65 19.31 -16.22
C THR A 152 10.79 18.07 -15.34
N ASN A 153 11.25 16.94 -15.91
CA ASN A 153 11.40 15.66 -15.21
C ASN A 153 10.10 15.17 -14.54
N LEU A 154 8.95 15.47 -15.15
CA LEU A 154 7.69 14.90 -14.69
C LEU A 154 7.66 13.39 -15.04
N PRO A 155 7.26 12.49 -14.12
CA PRO A 155 7.26 11.05 -14.39
C PRO A 155 6.58 10.68 -15.71
N LEU A 156 7.13 9.72 -16.45
CA LEU A 156 6.52 9.24 -17.69
C LEU A 156 5.31 8.34 -17.38
N GLY A 157 4.25 8.47 -18.17
CA GLY A 157 3.01 7.73 -17.99
C GLY A 157 1.89 8.34 -18.82
N ALA A 158 0.82 7.57 -19.02
CA ALA A 158 -0.37 8.01 -19.74
C ALA A 158 -0.94 9.30 -19.13
N LEU A 159 -0.87 9.40 -17.80
CA LEU A 159 -1.15 10.61 -17.04
C LEU A 159 -0.07 10.82 -15.98
N ALA A 160 0.36 12.08 -15.82
CA ALA A 160 1.22 12.48 -14.73
C ALA A 160 0.77 13.84 -14.20
N ALA A 161 0.84 14.04 -12.89
CA ALA A 161 0.56 15.30 -12.25
C ALA A 161 1.71 15.69 -11.33
N ARG A 162 1.97 16.99 -11.21
CA ARG A 162 2.86 17.55 -10.19
C ARG A 162 2.18 18.73 -9.53
N VAL A 163 2.26 18.76 -8.21
CA VAL A 163 1.77 19.86 -7.37
C VAL A 163 2.95 20.38 -6.55
N ASP A 164 3.22 21.67 -6.66
CA ASP A 164 4.10 22.42 -5.78
C ASP A 164 3.28 22.81 -4.54
N ILE A 165 3.42 21.99 -3.50
CA ILE A 165 2.69 22.16 -2.25
C ILE A 165 3.20 23.38 -1.52
N ALA A 166 4.49 23.69 -1.58
CA ALA A 166 5.03 24.91 -0.97
C ALA A 166 4.35 26.18 -1.53
N ARG A 167 4.17 26.26 -2.85
CA ARG A 167 3.46 27.36 -3.49
C ARG A 167 1.96 27.38 -3.15
N LEU A 168 1.35 26.20 -3.09
CA LEU A 168 -0.05 26.05 -2.70
C LEU A 168 -0.25 26.54 -1.25
N MET A 169 0.61 26.15 -0.31
CA MET A 169 0.62 26.59 1.09
C MET A 169 0.85 28.10 1.22
N GLN A 170 1.73 28.70 0.42
CA GLN A 170 1.93 30.16 0.42
C GLN A 170 0.65 30.92 0.05
N SER A 171 -0.20 30.34 -0.78
CA SER A 171 -1.38 31.02 -1.33
C SER A 171 -2.67 30.67 -0.57
N PHE A 172 -2.78 29.43 -0.13
CA PHE A 172 -3.97 28.87 0.53
C PHE A 172 -3.76 28.50 2.00
N GLY A 173 -2.58 28.78 2.58
CA GLY A 173 -2.24 28.44 3.97
C GLY A 173 -3.35 28.74 4.97
N PRO A 174 -3.91 29.97 5.03
CA PRO A 174 -5.00 30.29 5.95
C PRO A 174 -6.27 29.46 5.73
N MET A 175 -6.58 29.08 4.48
CA MET A 175 -7.73 28.25 4.15
C MET A 175 -7.49 26.78 4.50
N LEU A 176 -6.27 26.28 4.28
CA LEU A 176 -5.86 24.94 4.66
C LEU A 176 -5.80 24.79 6.17
N GLU A 177 -5.25 25.77 6.88
CA GLU A 177 -5.28 25.84 8.35
C GLU A 177 -6.71 25.82 8.88
N MET A 178 -7.62 26.59 8.27
CA MET A 178 -9.04 26.57 8.61
C MET A 178 -9.66 25.20 8.35
N GLY A 179 -9.38 24.58 7.21
CA GLY A 179 -9.83 23.23 6.88
C GLY A 179 -9.30 22.17 7.85
N MET A 180 -8.04 22.28 8.28
CA MET A 180 -7.44 21.39 9.29
C MET A 180 -8.08 21.60 10.68
N GLN A 181 -8.44 22.83 11.03
CA GLN A 181 -9.20 23.10 12.26
C GLN A 181 -10.63 22.52 12.19
N GLU A 182 -11.30 22.60 11.04
CA GLU A 182 -12.60 21.98 10.83
C GLU A 182 -12.51 20.45 10.88
N PHE A 183 -11.49 19.87 10.24
CA PHE A 183 -11.19 18.44 10.30
C PHE A 183 -10.98 17.98 11.75
N ARG A 184 -10.18 18.70 12.53
CA ARG A 184 -10.00 18.43 13.98
C ARG A 184 -11.33 18.43 14.72
N ARG A 185 -12.17 19.45 14.51
CA ARG A 185 -13.48 19.57 15.17
C ARG A 185 -14.43 18.43 14.79
N GLU A 186 -14.46 18.04 13.52
CA GLU A 186 -15.32 16.93 13.08
C GLU A 186 -14.82 15.60 13.61
N LEU A 187 -13.51 15.37 13.56
CA LEU A 187 -12.89 14.17 14.14
C LEU A 187 -13.16 14.07 15.65
N GLU A 188 -13.05 15.17 16.40
CA GLU A 188 -13.43 15.25 17.81
C GLU A 188 -14.92 14.96 18.04
N ARG A 189 -15.78 15.35 17.11
CA ARG A 189 -17.23 15.15 17.18
C ARG A 189 -17.60 13.69 16.93
N GLU A 190 -17.06 13.07 15.88
CA GLU A 190 -17.29 11.67 15.53
C GLU A 190 -16.77 10.74 16.64
N THR A 191 -15.58 11.05 17.16
CA THR A 191 -14.97 10.29 18.26
C THR A 191 -15.47 10.71 19.64
N ARG A 192 -16.44 11.63 19.74
CA ARG A 192 -16.96 12.09 21.04
C ARG A 192 -17.57 10.93 21.84
N ALA A 193 -18.23 9.99 21.17
CA ALA A 193 -18.92 8.88 21.82
C ALA A 193 -17.97 7.86 22.45
N ASP A 194 -16.74 7.73 21.92
CA ASP A 194 -15.75 6.77 22.38
C ASP A 194 -14.44 7.47 22.78
N PRO A 195 -14.16 7.59 24.09
CA PRO A 195 -12.92 8.16 24.58
C PRO A 195 -11.65 7.52 24.00
N LEU A 196 -11.68 6.22 23.70
CA LEU A 196 -10.54 5.51 23.12
C LEU A 196 -10.30 5.96 21.67
N GLN A 197 -11.36 6.04 20.86
CA GLN A 197 -11.25 6.56 19.50
C GLN A 197 -10.77 8.01 19.48
N ARG A 198 -11.21 8.84 20.43
CA ARG A 198 -10.78 10.24 20.51
C ARG A 198 -9.29 10.38 20.72
N GLU A 199 -8.73 9.52 21.55
CA GLU A 199 -7.31 9.56 21.90
C GLU A 199 -6.43 9.06 20.76
N MET A 200 -6.84 7.98 20.10
CA MET A 200 -6.20 7.51 18.88
C MET A 200 -6.30 8.57 17.77
N ALA A 201 -7.46 9.21 17.64
CA ALA A 201 -7.71 10.19 16.61
C ALA A 201 -6.96 11.52 16.81
N GLY A 202 -6.68 11.92 18.05
CA GLY A 202 -5.92 13.14 18.32
C GLY A 202 -4.54 13.16 17.63
N GLY A 203 -3.86 12.01 17.58
CA GLY A 203 -2.55 11.92 16.92
C GLY A 203 -2.63 11.96 15.39
N ILE A 204 -3.79 11.66 14.81
CA ILE A 204 -4.00 11.65 13.35
C ILE A 204 -3.94 13.08 12.81
N ALA A 205 -4.60 14.03 13.48
CA ALA A 205 -4.62 15.41 13.02
C ALA A 205 -3.24 16.07 13.13
N ASP A 206 -2.49 15.79 14.20
CA ASP A 206 -1.14 16.31 14.39
C ASP A 206 -0.18 15.71 13.35
N SER A 207 -0.25 14.40 13.12
CA SER A 207 0.52 13.73 12.06
C SER A 207 0.19 14.28 10.67
N ALA A 208 -1.07 14.63 10.42
CA ALA A 208 -1.50 15.20 9.15
C ALA A 208 -0.97 16.63 8.97
N GLU A 209 -0.95 17.45 10.03
CA GLU A 209 -0.34 18.79 10.01
C GLU A 209 1.17 18.70 9.77
N ASP A 210 1.88 17.88 10.54
CA ASP A 210 3.33 17.64 10.38
C ASP A 210 3.67 17.15 8.96
N PHE A 211 2.83 16.28 8.40
CA PHE A 211 3.00 15.80 7.04
C PHE A 211 2.78 16.90 6.00
N MET A 212 1.73 17.70 6.13
CA MET A 212 1.43 18.80 5.22
C MET A 212 2.51 19.90 5.28
N ASP A 213 3.01 20.21 6.48
CA ASP A 213 4.07 21.19 6.69
C ASP A 213 5.42 20.71 6.14
N ALA A 214 5.69 19.41 6.21
CA ALA A 214 6.88 18.83 5.60
C ALA A 214 6.80 18.78 4.08
N LEU A 215 5.63 18.73 3.47
CA LEU A 215 5.47 18.41 2.06
C LEU A 215 5.76 19.62 1.14
N GLN A 216 6.77 19.49 0.28
CA GLN A 216 7.15 20.53 -0.69
C GLN A 216 6.56 20.25 -2.07
N ARG A 217 6.53 18.98 -2.49
CA ARG A 217 6.08 18.57 -3.83
C ARG A 217 5.40 17.22 -3.79
N VAL A 218 4.37 17.06 -4.64
CA VAL A 218 3.71 15.78 -4.91
C VAL A 218 3.72 15.53 -6.41
N ASP A 219 4.25 14.39 -6.82
CA ASP A 219 4.13 13.88 -8.18
C ASP A 219 3.27 12.60 -8.16
N ILE A 220 2.29 12.53 -9.06
CA ILE A 220 1.43 11.36 -9.25
C ILE A 220 1.62 10.89 -10.69
N ALA A 221 1.73 9.59 -10.91
CA ALA A 221 1.89 9.01 -12.23
C ALA A 221 1.01 7.78 -12.40
N PHE A 222 0.29 7.71 -13.52
CA PHE A 222 -0.38 6.51 -13.96
C PHE A 222 0.29 6.00 -15.23
N THR A 223 0.84 4.81 -15.17
CA THR A 223 1.55 4.15 -16.27
C THR A 223 0.83 2.86 -16.65
N LEU A 224 0.83 2.57 -17.95
CA LEU A 224 0.23 1.38 -18.52
C LEU A 224 1.25 0.69 -19.44
N ALA A 225 1.56 -0.56 -19.15
CA ALA A 225 2.53 -1.35 -19.91
C ALA A 225 1.92 -2.72 -20.25
N GLY A 226 1.30 -2.82 -21.41
CA GLY A 226 0.52 -4.01 -21.78
C GLY A 226 -0.77 -4.09 -20.95
N SER A 227 -0.99 -5.21 -20.24
CA SER A 227 -2.07 -5.41 -19.28
C SER A 227 -1.75 -4.81 -17.90
N ARG A 228 -0.51 -4.38 -17.66
CA ARG A 228 -0.08 -3.92 -16.34
C ARG A 228 -0.39 -2.44 -16.12
N ALA A 229 -1.12 -2.14 -15.05
CA ALA A 229 -1.33 -0.80 -14.55
C ALA A 229 -0.43 -0.52 -13.33
N ASP A 230 0.17 0.66 -13.29
CA ASP A 230 0.98 1.15 -12.18
C ASP A 230 0.53 2.58 -11.81
N LEU A 231 0.14 2.77 -10.56
CA LEU A 231 -0.07 4.09 -9.95
C LEU A 231 1.14 4.39 -9.05
N GLY A 232 1.87 5.45 -9.33
CA GLY A 232 3.02 5.90 -8.57
C GLY A 232 2.77 7.26 -7.90
N LEU A 233 3.40 7.44 -6.75
CA LEU A 233 3.44 8.66 -5.95
C LEU A 233 4.90 8.94 -5.60
N ASP A 234 5.35 10.18 -5.80
CA ASP A 234 6.65 10.68 -5.34
C ASP A 234 6.41 11.99 -4.59
N LEU A 235 6.97 12.09 -3.39
CA LEU A 235 6.81 13.18 -2.45
C LEU A 235 8.20 13.74 -2.17
N VAL A 236 8.33 15.05 -2.24
CA VAL A 236 9.54 15.74 -1.76
C VAL A 236 9.18 16.44 -0.47
N LEU A 237 9.96 16.14 0.57
CA LEU A 237 9.81 16.76 1.87
C LEU A 237 10.81 17.90 2.04
N ASP A 238 10.51 18.81 2.97
CA ASP A 238 11.46 19.80 3.45
C ASP A 238 12.63 19.06 4.12
N PRO A 239 13.89 19.25 3.69
CA PRO A 239 15.06 18.62 4.30
C PRO A 239 15.21 18.92 5.80
N HIS A 240 14.60 20.00 6.29
CA HIS A 240 14.62 20.39 7.69
C HIS A 240 13.47 19.80 8.51
N SER A 241 12.49 19.15 7.87
CA SER A 241 11.40 18.48 8.57
C SER A 241 11.86 17.23 9.33
N THR A 242 11.16 16.92 10.42
CA THR A 242 11.39 15.67 11.18
C THR A 242 11.20 14.43 10.29
N LEU A 243 10.24 14.47 9.37
CA LEU A 243 9.93 13.37 8.46
C LEU A 243 11.09 13.09 7.48
N ALA A 244 11.74 14.12 6.94
CA ALA A 244 12.90 13.96 6.06
C ALA A 244 14.14 13.41 6.79
N GLN A 245 14.29 13.68 8.09
CA GLN A 245 15.44 13.23 8.90
C GLN A 245 15.31 11.77 9.38
N SER A 246 14.09 11.21 9.39
CA SER A 246 13.79 9.88 9.94
C SER A 246 14.36 8.70 9.15
N THR A 247 14.91 8.93 7.96
CA THR A 247 15.20 7.88 6.97
C THR A 247 16.65 7.42 6.94
N SER A 248 17.56 8.02 7.71
CA SER A 248 19.00 7.71 7.60
C SER A 248 19.39 6.37 8.25
N GLY A 249 20.08 5.50 7.51
CA GLY A 249 20.88 4.41 8.11
C GLY A 249 20.72 2.98 7.55
N GLY A 250 19.99 2.77 6.46
CA GLY A 250 19.80 1.45 5.85
C GLY A 250 19.87 1.45 4.33
N SER A 251 19.73 0.27 3.73
CA SER A 251 19.44 0.14 2.30
C SER A 251 18.47 -1.03 2.12
N PHE A 252 17.30 -0.78 1.53
CA PHE A 252 16.30 -1.79 1.25
C PHE A 252 16.91 -2.92 0.42
N ASP A 253 16.98 -4.13 0.98
CA ASP A 253 17.49 -5.31 0.29
C ASP A 253 16.36 -6.02 -0.47
N ALA A 254 16.20 -5.65 -1.74
CA ALA A 254 15.28 -6.32 -2.65
C ALA A 254 15.56 -7.83 -2.82
N GLY A 255 16.78 -8.29 -2.55
CA GLY A 255 17.16 -9.70 -2.62
C GLY A 255 16.44 -10.58 -1.60
N LEU A 256 15.94 -9.98 -0.51
CA LEU A 256 15.18 -10.66 0.54
C LEU A 256 13.91 -11.36 0.02
N ILE A 257 13.30 -10.86 -1.06
CA ILE A 257 12.11 -11.48 -1.65
C ILE A 257 12.36 -12.91 -2.13
N ARG A 258 13.60 -13.22 -2.53
CA ARG A 258 14.00 -14.53 -3.06
C ARG A 258 14.06 -15.60 -1.96
N ARG A 259 14.09 -15.17 -0.71
CA ARG A 259 14.03 -16.04 0.48
C ARG A 259 12.59 -16.45 0.82
N LEU A 260 11.60 -15.79 0.23
CA LEU A 260 10.20 -16.07 0.49
C LEU A 260 9.62 -17.10 -0.47
N PRO A 261 8.71 -17.97 -0.02
CA PRO A 261 7.89 -18.82 -0.87
C PRO A 261 7.20 -18.03 -1.99
N GLU A 262 7.30 -18.51 -3.22
CA GLU A 262 6.67 -17.89 -4.39
C GLU A 262 5.15 -18.02 -4.36
N GLY A 263 4.65 -19.12 -3.76
CA GLY A 263 3.23 -19.43 -3.67
C GLY A 263 2.50 -18.80 -2.48
N GLY A 264 3.08 -17.82 -1.77
CA GLY A 264 2.36 -17.11 -0.71
C GLY A 264 1.21 -16.29 -1.28
N CYS A 265 0.01 -16.33 -0.67
CA CYS A 265 -1.07 -15.41 -1.01
C CYS A 265 -0.77 -13.98 -0.53
N VAL A 266 0.09 -13.84 0.49
CA VAL A 266 0.70 -12.57 0.86
C VAL A 266 2.20 -12.76 0.95
N ARG A 267 2.95 -11.81 0.41
CA ARG A 267 4.40 -11.72 0.48
C ARG A 267 4.77 -10.30 0.82
N MET A 268 5.62 -10.10 1.82
CA MET A 268 6.03 -8.79 2.28
C MET A 268 7.52 -8.78 2.58
N VAL A 269 8.18 -7.71 2.17
CA VAL A 269 9.55 -7.36 2.55
C VAL A 269 9.50 -5.95 3.09
N ALA A 270 10.00 -5.76 4.31
CA ALA A 270 10.12 -4.45 4.93
C ALA A 270 11.54 -4.25 5.41
N ASP A 271 12.12 -3.10 5.08
CA ASP A 271 13.33 -2.57 5.69
C ASP A 271 12.96 -1.25 6.36
N VAL A 272 12.60 -1.34 7.64
CA VAL A 272 12.13 -0.20 8.42
C VAL A 272 12.83 -0.20 9.76
N ASP A 273 13.03 0.96 10.35
CA ASP A 273 13.51 1.02 11.73
C ASP A 273 12.41 0.53 12.67
N THR A 274 12.40 -0.77 12.95
CA THR A 274 11.40 -1.40 13.82
C THR A 274 11.45 -0.87 15.24
N GLN A 275 12.61 -0.37 15.70
CA GLN A 275 12.75 0.23 17.02
C GLN A 275 12.08 1.60 17.06
N ALA A 276 12.33 2.45 16.06
CA ALA A 276 11.66 3.74 15.95
C ALA A 276 10.14 3.58 15.76
N LEU A 277 9.73 2.60 14.95
CA LEU A 277 8.32 2.28 14.75
C LEU A 277 7.68 1.79 16.06
N ALA A 278 8.34 0.88 16.78
CA ALA A 278 7.86 0.37 18.05
C ALA A 278 7.80 1.45 19.13
N ALA A 279 8.78 2.36 19.20
CA ALA A 279 8.74 3.51 20.12
C ALA A 279 7.50 4.38 19.84
N THR A 280 7.22 4.66 18.57
CA THR A 280 5.99 5.38 18.16
C THR A 280 4.72 4.65 18.61
N TYR A 281 4.68 3.33 18.46
CA TYR A 281 3.53 2.52 18.90
C TYR A 281 3.39 2.47 20.42
N VAL A 282 4.49 2.28 21.14
CA VAL A 282 4.51 2.25 22.61
C VAL A 282 4.03 3.60 23.13
N ASP A 283 4.52 4.71 22.63
CA ASP A 283 4.06 6.04 23.02
C ASP A 283 2.55 6.22 22.73
N LEU A 284 2.08 5.71 21.58
CA LEU A 284 0.67 5.77 21.23
C LEU A 284 -0.24 4.91 22.14
N PHE A 285 0.25 3.78 22.67
CA PHE A 285 -0.55 2.87 23.50
C PHE A 285 -0.37 3.09 25.01
N ALA A 286 0.87 3.31 25.46
CA ALA A 286 1.24 3.43 26.87
C ALA A 286 0.72 4.74 27.48
N ASP A 287 0.81 5.85 26.75
CA ASP A 287 0.38 7.15 27.29
C ASP A 287 -1.12 7.41 27.10
N ARG A 288 -1.74 6.79 26.08
CA ARG A 288 -3.11 7.14 25.67
C ARG A 288 -4.19 6.15 26.11
N ILE A 289 -3.88 4.88 26.35
CA ILE A 289 -4.91 3.97 26.88
C ILE A 289 -4.80 3.95 28.41
N THR A 290 -5.39 4.93 29.08
CA THR A 290 -5.38 4.98 30.55
C THR A 290 -6.12 3.78 31.16
N ASP A 291 -5.37 2.92 31.86
CA ASP A 291 -5.81 1.65 32.47
C ASP A 291 -7.11 1.78 33.29
N GLU A 292 -7.31 2.92 33.95
CA GLU A 292 -8.46 3.15 34.84
C GLU A 292 -9.81 3.10 34.11
N ARG A 293 -9.88 3.53 32.84
CA ARG A 293 -11.16 3.63 32.12
C ARG A 293 -11.61 2.29 31.52
N ILE A 294 -10.66 1.50 31.02
CA ILE A 294 -10.93 0.15 30.52
C ILE A 294 -11.32 -0.76 31.70
N THR A 295 -10.52 -0.74 32.76
CA THR A 295 -10.78 -1.57 33.94
C THR A 295 -12.08 -1.19 34.66
N ALA A 296 -12.52 0.08 34.64
CA ALA A 296 -13.76 0.51 35.29
C ALA A 296 -15.03 -0.24 34.81
N ARG A 297 -15.07 -0.70 33.56
CA ARG A 297 -16.21 -1.46 32.98
C ARG A 297 -16.10 -2.97 33.15
N MET A 298 -14.93 -3.45 33.54
CA MET A 298 -14.64 -4.87 33.72
C MET A 298 -15.05 -5.33 35.12
N SER A 299 -15.57 -6.55 35.21
CA SER A 299 -15.66 -7.31 36.46
C SER A 299 -14.26 -7.53 37.06
N ALA A 300 -14.20 -7.87 38.35
CA ALA A 300 -12.93 -8.11 39.03
C ALA A 300 -12.10 -9.22 38.35
N GLU A 301 -12.76 -10.24 37.81
CA GLU A 301 -12.09 -11.34 37.08
C GLU A 301 -11.54 -10.87 35.73
N GLU A 302 -12.33 -10.12 34.95
CA GLU A 302 -11.90 -9.56 33.68
C GLU A 302 -10.72 -8.59 33.86
N ARG A 303 -10.67 -7.81 34.95
CA ARG A 303 -9.52 -6.94 35.26
C ARG A 303 -8.24 -7.72 35.48
N VAL A 304 -8.29 -8.81 36.24
CA VAL A 304 -7.12 -9.66 36.50
C VAL A 304 -6.63 -10.28 35.20
N GLN A 305 -7.54 -10.75 34.33
CA GLN A 305 -7.18 -11.28 33.01
C GLN A 305 -6.60 -10.19 32.09
N PHE A 306 -7.20 -8.99 32.11
CA PHE A 306 -6.72 -7.85 31.35
C PHE A 306 -5.33 -7.41 31.80
N GLU A 307 -5.08 -7.32 33.11
CA GLU A 307 -3.76 -7.00 33.67
C GLU A 307 -2.71 -8.04 33.31
N ALA A 308 -3.06 -9.34 33.34
CA ALA A 308 -2.16 -10.41 32.93
C ALA A 308 -1.84 -10.35 31.42
N LEU A 309 -2.86 -10.16 30.58
CA LEU A 309 -2.67 -9.98 29.14
C LEU A 309 -1.84 -8.73 28.84
N ARG A 310 -2.12 -7.61 29.52
CA ARG A 310 -1.37 -6.36 29.39
C ARG A 310 0.08 -6.54 29.80
N SER A 311 0.35 -7.19 30.93
CA SER A 311 1.72 -7.49 31.36
C SER A 311 2.46 -8.36 30.33
N THR A 312 1.74 -9.24 29.63
CA THR A 312 2.29 -10.08 28.58
C THR A 312 2.49 -9.31 27.27
N ILE A 313 1.65 -8.34 26.96
CA ILE A 313 1.84 -7.43 25.82
C ILE A 313 3.03 -6.49 26.11
N GLY A 314 3.12 -5.93 27.31
CA GLY A 314 4.22 -5.05 27.71
C GLY A 314 5.58 -5.74 27.74
N SER A 315 5.66 -7.08 27.81
CA SER A 315 6.93 -7.77 27.67
C SER A 315 7.47 -7.77 26.23
N ILE A 316 6.68 -7.35 25.24
CA ILE A 316 7.15 -7.06 23.87
C ILE A 316 8.20 -5.94 23.88
N ASP A 317 8.14 -5.00 24.82
CA ASP A 317 9.12 -3.91 24.94
C ASP A 317 10.56 -4.42 25.11
N ALA A 318 10.72 -5.60 25.72
CA ALA A 318 12.02 -6.26 25.84
C ALA A 318 12.52 -6.86 24.52
N LEU A 319 11.61 -7.17 23.58
CA LEU A 319 11.94 -7.68 22.25
C LEU A 319 12.28 -6.56 21.28
N VAL A 320 11.70 -5.36 21.45
CA VAL A 320 11.88 -4.22 20.55
C VAL A 320 13.36 -3.91 20.26
N PRO A 321 14.26 -3.77 21.26
CA PRO A 321 15.69 -3.52 21.01
C PRO A 321 16.41 -4.66 20.26
N LEU A 322 15.80 -5.84 20.19
CA LEU A 322 16.34 -7.02 19.51
C LEU A 322 15.79 -7.16 18.08
N LEU A 323 14.83 -6.34 17.67
CA LEU A 323 14.35 -6.31 16.29
C LEU A 323 15.34 -5.51 15.45
N GLY A 324 15.85 -6.14 14.39
CA GLY A 324 16.62 -5.48 13.34
C GLY A 324 15.72 -4.87 12.28
N ARG A 325 16.32 -4.17 11.32
CA ARG A 325 15.57 -3.35 10.35
C ARG A 325 14.82 -4.16 9.29
N SER A 326 15.46 -5.22 8.82
CA SER A 326 14.95 -6.00 7.70
C SER A 326 14.08 -7.15 8.21
N SER A 327 12.90 -7.28 7.65
CA SER A 327 11.99 -8.40 7.87
C SER A 327 11.34 -8.79 6.55
N ALA A 328 10.99 -10.06 6.42
CA ALA A 328 10.19 -10.51 5.30
C ALA A 328 9.34 -11.69 5.72
N PHE A 329 8.15 -11.82 5.17
CA PHE A 329 7.29 -12.96 5.40
C PHE A 329 6.46 -13.27 4.17
N ALA A 330 6.10 -14.54 4.02
CA ALA A 330 5.06 -14.96 3.12
C ALA A 330 4.18 -15.96 3.83
N TYR A 331 2.87 -15.83 3.61
CA TYR A 331 1.90 -16.78 4.12
C TYR A 331 0.84 -17.09 3.08
N ASP A 332 0.16 -18.20 3.33
CA ASP A 332 -0.87 -18.77 2.49
C ASP A 332 -1.94 -19.43 3.36
N PHE A 333 -3.14 -19.58 2.80
CA PHE A 333 -4.25 -20.25 3.44
C PHE A 333 -4.63 -21.48 2.62
N GLY A 334 -3.96 -22.60 2.89
CA GLY A 334 -4.15 -23.85 2.15
C GLY A 334 -5.33 -24.69 2.65
N GLU A 335 -5.34 -25.96 2.27
CA GLU A 335 -6.24 -26.97 2.86
C GLU A 335 -5.84 -27.37 4.28
N ASN A 336 -4.56 -27.21 4.61
CA ASN A 336 -3.98 -27.51 5.92
C ASN A 336 -3.96 -26.29 6.85
N GLY A 337 -4.76 -25.27 6.55
CA GLY A 337 -4.78 -23.99 7.25
C GLY A 337 -3.65 -23.05 6.84
N LEU A 338 -3.31 -22.15 7.76
CA LEU A 338 -2.24 -21.17 7.61
C LEU A 338 -0.91 -21.89 7.42
N SER A 339 -0.23 -21.56 6.34
CA SER A 339 1.16 -21.92 6.11
C SER A 339 1.97 -20.68 5.75
N GLY A 340 3.26 -20.68 6.03
CA GLY A 340 4.10 -19.54 5.72
C GLY A 340 5.47 -19.63 6.35
N CYS A 341 6.39 -18.81 5.87
CA CYS A 341 7.64 -18.58 6.54
C CYS A 341 8.08 -17.13 6.37
N GLY A 342 8.95 -16.71 7.26
CA GLY A 342 9.53 -15.39 7.23
C GLY A 342 10.81 -15.36 8.02
N PHE A 343 11.39 -14.18 8.08
CA PHE A 343 12.54 -13.92 8.90
C PHE A 343 12.55 -12.47 9.34
N MET A 344 13.31 -12.25 10.40
CA MET A 344 13.59 -10.94 10.93
C MET A 344 15.07 -10.86 11.25
N SER A 345 15.73 -9.82 10.77
CA SER A 345 17.08 -9.51 11.18
C SER A 345 17.10 -9.14 12.67
N SER A 346 18.21 -9.41 13.35
CA SER A 346 18.37 -9.07 14.76
C SER A 346 19.85 -8.78 15.04
N PRO A 347 20.17 -7.75 15.86
CA PRO A 347 21.53 -7.56 16.36
C PRO A 347 21.95 -8.67 17.35
N ASP A 348 20.99 -9.37 17.96
CA ASP A 348 21.22 -10.54 18.82
C ASP A 348 20.11 -11.59 18.58
N PRO A 349 20.25 -12.42 17.53
CA PRO A 349 19.22 -13.38 17.16
C PRO A 349 19.00 -14.46 18.23
N VAL A 350 20.01 -14.74 19.05
CA VAL A 350 19.89 -15.72 20.15
C VAL A 350 19.00 -15.15 21.24
N ALA A 351 19.23 -13.90 21.66
CA ALA A 351 18.37 -13.23 22.63
C ALA A 351 16.95 -13.05 22.09
N LEU A 352 16.78 -12.70 20.80
CA LEU A 352 15.46 -12.56 20.20
C LEU A 352 14.66 -13.87 20.25
N VAL A 353 15.27 -15.00 19.85
CA VAL A 353 14.61 -16.32 19.95
C VAL A 353 14.28 -16.69 21.39
N ALA A 354 15.19 -16.45 22.33
CA ALA A 354 14.93 -16.70 23.75
C ALA A 354 13.76 -15.84 24.27
N GLY A 355 13.72 -14.57 23.90
CA GLY A 355 12.65 -13.64 24.24
C GLY A 355 11.30 -14.04 23.65
N CYS A 356 11.24 -14.37 22.35
CA CYS A 356 10.01 -14.85 21.71
C CYS A 356 9.48 -16.12 22.39
N ASN A 357 10.36 -17.06 22.75
CA ASN A 357 9.97 -18.27 23.46
C ASN A 357 9.41 -17.97 24.85
N ALA A 358 10.08 -17.10 25.62
CA ALA A 358 9.62 -16.68 26.94
C ALA A 358 8.26 -15.96 26.86
N TRP A 359 8.07 -15.11 25.84
CA TRP A 359 6.81 -14.43 25.58
C TRP A 359 5.67 -15.41 25.25
N MET A 360 5.93 -16.41 24.41
CA MET A 360 4.96 -17.48 24.11
C MET A 360 4.58 -18.29 25.35
N ASP A 361 5.56 -18.62 26.20
CA ASP A 361 5.32 -19.32 27.47
C ASP A 361 4.46 -18.45 28.41
N GLN A 362 4.70 -17.13 28.47
CA GLN A 362 3.90 -16.19 29.24
C GLN A 362 2.45 -16.10 28.73
N ILE A 363 2.25 -15.99 27.41
CA ILE A 363 0.89 -15.99 26.82
C ILE A 363 0.15 -17.26 27.20
N SER A 364 0.80 -18.42 27.05
CA SER A 364 0.21 -19.72 27.40
C SER A 364 -0.22 -19.79 28.87
N GLN A 365 0.57 -19.19 29.77
CA GLN A 365 0.26 -19.11 31.20
C GLN A 365 -0.81 -18.06 31.55
N ALA A 366 -0.89 -16.96 30.79
CA ALA A 366 -1.85 -15.88 30.99
C ALA A 366 -3.26 -16.22 30.48
N LEU A 367 -3.38 -17.16 29.53
CA LEU A 367 -4.67 -17.64 29.04
C LEU A 367 -5.48 -18.26 30.21
N PRO A 368 -6.77 -17.91 30.37
CA PRO A 368 -7.61 -18.46 31.44
C PRO A 368 -7.57 -19.98 31.44
N LYS A 369 -7.66 -20.63 32.61
CA LYS A 369 -7.61 -22.11 32.71
C LYS A 369 -8.60 -22.84 31.80
N GLN A 370 -9.72 -22.19 31.44
CA GLN A 370 -10.72 -22.69 30.50
C GLN A 370 -10.24 -22.64 29.03
N ALA A 371 -9.43 -21.65 28.65
CA ALA A 371 -8.76 -21.56 27.36
C ALA A 371 -7.47 -22.39 27.32
N SER A 372 -6.75 -22.51 28.44
CA SER A 372 -5.53 -23.32 28.51
C SER A 372 -5.81 -24.82 28.41
N SER A 373 -7.00 -25.30 28.83
CA SER A 373 -7.44 -26.68 28.58
C SER A 373 -7.73 -26.98 27.11
N GLN A 374 -7.76 -25.94 26.27
CA GLN A 374 -8.04 -26.05 24.84
C GLN A 374 -6.77 -25.91 24.00
N LEU A 375 -5.65 -25.49 24.58
CA LEU A 375 -4.38 -25.33 23.86
C LEU A 375 -3.43 -26.49 24.19
N VAL A 376 -3.24 -27.41 23.24
CA VAL A 376 -2.21 -28.44 23.35
C VAL A 376 -0.93 -27.90 22.74
N VAL A 377 0.12 -27.78 23.57
CA VAL A 377 1.47 -27.39 23.15
C VAL A 377 2.41 -28.58 23.26
N SER A 378 2.97 -29.03 22.14
CA SER A 378 4.09 -29.98 22.12
C SER A 378 5.30 -29.32 21.47
N SER A 379 6.50 -29.67 21.94
CA SER A 379 7.75 -29.15 21.38
C SER A 379 8.65 -30.27 20.86
N SER A 380 9.33 -30.00 19.76
CA SER A 380 10.31 -30.87 19.12
C SER A 380 11.47 -30.04 18.56
N GLU A 381 12.56 -30.71 18.23
CA GLU A 381 13.67 -30.11 17.47
C GLU A 381 13.76 -30.76 16.10
N ARG A 382 14.01 -29.94 15.08
CA ARG A 382 14.22 -30.39 13.70
C ARG A 382 15.46 -29.70 13.13
N SER A 383 16.28 -30.43 12.37
CA SER A 383 17.39 -29.84 11.61
C SER A 383 17.00 -29.72 10.14
N VAL A 384 17.21 -28.55 9.55
CA VAL A 384 16.91 -28.25 8.14
C VAL A 384 18.10 -27.49 7.56
N ALA A 385 18.74 -28.03 6.52
CA ALA A 385 19.99 -27.50 5.96
C ALA A 385 21.08 -27.16 7.00
N GLY A 386 21.17 -27.95 8.09
CA GLY A 386 22.14 -27.74 9.16
C GLY A 386 21.75 -26.65 10.19
N ILE A 387 20.61 -25.99 10.01
CA ILE A 387 20.03 -25.07 10.98
C ILE A 387 19.09 -25.83 11.91
N ALA A 388 19.27 -25.66 13.23
CA ALA A 388 18.38 -26.21 14.23
C ALA A 388 17.14 -25.32 14.37
N PHE A 389 15.96 -25.95 14.30
CA PHE A 389 14.67 -25.33 14.53
C PHE A 389 14.03 -25.91 15.77
N ARG A 390 13.57 -25.04 16.67
CA ARG A 390 12.61 -25.39 17.71
C ARG A 390 11.23 -25.35 17.09
N GLU A 391 10.52 -26.46 17.16
CA GLU A 391 9.15 -26.57 16.70
C GLU A 391 8.19 -26.59 17.89
N SER A 392 7.10 -25.84 17.81
CA SER A 392 6.03 -25.81 18.79
C SER A 392 4.70 -25.99 18.07
N ARG A 393 3.98 -27.06 18.37
CA ARG A 393 2.66 -27.32 17.79
C ARG A 393 1.60 -26.72 18.68
N LEU A 394 0.80 -25.81 18.14
CA LEU A 394 -0.35 -25.21 18.81
C LEU A 394 -1.63 -25.83 18.24
N ARG A 395 -2.35 -26.60 19.06
CA ARG A 395 -3.64 -27.16 18.67
C ARG A 395 -4.74 -26.62 19.56
N PHE A 396 -5.80 -26.12 18.95
CA PHE A 396 -7.01 -25.68 19.64
C PHE A 396 -8.04 -26.82 19.63
N GLU A 397 -8.34 -27.36 20.81
CA GLU A 397 -9.36 -28.37 21.02
C GLU A 397 -10.46 -27.77 21.90
N LEU A 398 -11.64 -27.52 21.33
CA LEU A 398 -12.78 -27.12 22.14
C LEU A 398 -13.14 -28.26 23.08
N ALA A 399 -13.03 -28.01 24.39
CA ALA A 399 -13.19 -29.03 25.40
C ALA A 399 -14.55 -29.75 25.23
N ALA A 400 -14.51 -31.09 25.16
CA ALA A 400 -15.73 -31.87 25.29
C ALA A 400 -16.40 -31.48 26.61
N PRO A 401 -17.71 -31.18 26.64
CA PRO A 401 -18.38 -30.77 27.86
C PRO A 401 -18.08 -31.76 28.99
N ALA A 402 -17.51 -31.26 30.10
CA ALA A 402 -17.05 -32.09 31.23
C ALA A 402 -18.14 -33.01 31.83
N ASN A 403 -19.41 -32.79 31.48
CA ASN A 403 -20.57 -33.52 31.97
C ASN A 403 -21.03 -34.65 31.01
N GLY A 404 -20.21 -35.08 30.05
CA GLY A 404 -20.57 -36.11 29.07
C GLY A 404 -21.66 -35.66 28.08
N ARG A 405 -21.95 -34.35 28.00
CA ARG A 405 -22.79 -33.80 26.93
C ARG A 405 -22.03 -33.92 25.62
N LYS A 406 -22.73 -34.33 24.56
CA LYS A 406 -22.18 -34.26 23.20
C LYS A 406 -21.83 -32.81 22.88
N ALA A 407 -20.75 -32.61 22.13
CA ALA A 407 -20.39 -31.30 21.59
C ALA A 407 -21.62 -30.68 20.94
N SER A 408 -21.89 -29.42 21.26
CA SER A 408 -22.98 -28.71 20.61
C SER A 408 -22.65 -28.52 19.13
N ARG A 409 -23.67 -28.19 18.34
CA ARG A 409 -23.49 -27.82 16.95
C ARG A 409 -22.54 -26.63 16.80
N ALA A 410 -22.68 -25.63 17.68
CA ALA A 410 -21.82 -24.45 17.71
C ALA A 410 -20.36 -24.81 18.01
N ASP A 411 -20.11 -25.76 18.92
CA ASP A 411 -18.74 -26.23 19.21
C ASP A 411 -18.13 -26.92 17.98
N SER A 412 -18.93 -27.70 17.24
CA SER A 412 -18.46 -28.39 16.03
C SER A 412 -18.18 -27.42 14.88
N GLU A 413 -19.02 -26.40 14.72
CA GLU A 413 -18.85 -25.33 13.74
C GLU A 413 -17.59 -24.51 14.05
N MET A 414 -17.40 -24.12 15.31
CA MET A 414 -16.20 -23.40 15.76
C MET A 414 -14.94 -24.26 15.61
N GLN A 415 -14.97 -25.55 15.94
CA GLN A 415 -13.83 -26.44 15.70
C GLN A 415 -13.50 -26.52 14.21
N GLY A 416 -14.51 -26.60 13.34
CA GLY A 416 -14.27 -26.57 11.88
C GLY A 416 -13.64 -25.27 11.39
N LEU A 417 -13.98 -24.12 11.98
CA LEU A 417 -13.31 -22.85 11.70
C LEU A 417 -11.85 -22.85 12.18
N LEU A 418 -11.59 -23.35 13.39
CA LEU A 418 -10.23 -23.49 13.93
C LEU A 418 -9.38 -24.43 13.08
N ASP A 419 -9.94 -25.56 12.64
CA ASP A 419 -9.28 -26.52 11.75
C ASP A 419 -8.98 -25.90 10.37
N LEU A 420 -9.86 -25.02 9.88
CA LEU A 420 -9.65 -24.30 8.61
C LEU A 420 -8.56 -23.23 8.73
N ILE A 421 -8.43 -22.56 9.88
CA ILE A 421 -7.41 -21.51 10.10
C ILE A 421 -6.05 -22.12 10.45
N TYR A 422 -6.00 -23.07 11.38
CA TYR A 422 -4.75 -23.59 11.94
C TYR A 422 -4.35 -24.96 11.38
N GLY A 423 -5.25 -25.63 10.67
CA GLY A 423 -5.11 -27.02 10.26
C GLY A 423 -5.65 -27.98 11.33
N LYS A 424 -6.13 -29.15 10.89
CA LYS A 424 -6.67 -30.21 11.78
C LYS A 424 -5.65 -30.74 12.80
N GLU A 425 -4.40 -30.75 12.40
CA GLU A 425 -3.25 -31.16 13.22
C GLU A 425 -2.73 -30.01 14.10
N GLY A 426 -3.35 -28.83 14.04
CA GLY A 426 -2.87 -27.60 14.65
C GLY A 426 -1.75 -26.91 13.85
N LEU A 427 -1.38 -25.73 14.34
CA LEU A 427 -0.36 -24.87 13.76
C LEU A 427 1.03 -25.29 14.25
N LEU A 428 1.90 -25.77 13.36
CA LEU A 428 3.30 -26.03 13.67
C LEU A 428 4.13 -24.75 13.51
N LEU A 429 4.49 -24.13 14.62
CA LEU A 429 5.42 -23.00 14.64
C LEU A 429 6.87 -23.52 14.63
N SER A 430 7.71 -22.98 13.76
CA SER A 430 9.14 -23.28 13.69
C SER A 430 9.95 -22.01 13.93
N THR A 431 10.95 -22.05 14.80
CA THR A 431 11.86 -20.93 15.04
C THR A 431 13.31 -21.40 14.98
N GLY A 432 14.15 -20.74 14.17
CA GLY A 432 15.56 -21.08 14.01
C GLY A 432 16.42 -19.84 13.76
N ILE A 433 17.75 -19.99 13.80
CA ILE A 433 18.70 -18.89 13.60
C ILE A 433 19.59 -19.18 12.40
N ALA A 434 19.62 -18.27 11.43
CA ALA A 434 20.47 -18.34 10.24
C ALA A 434 21.27 -17.03 10.09
N GLY A 435 22.50 -17.03 10.61
CA GLY A 435 23.33 -15.82 10.67
C GLY A 435 22.72 -14.78 11.61
N GLN A 436 22.46 -13.58 11.10
CA GLN A 436 21.80 -12.49 11.84
C GLN A 436 20.26 -12.54 11.75
N ASN A 437 19.69 -13.57 11.10
CA ASN A 437 18.25 -13.66 10.91
C ASN A 437 17.66 -14.71 11.85
N VAL A 438 16.58 -14.34 12.52
CA VAL A 438 15.66 -15.29 13.14
C VAL A 438 14.63 -15.70 12.10
N ILE A 439 14.53 -17.00 11.85
CA ILE A 439 13.62 -17.60 10.88
C ILE A 439 12.37 -18.07 11.61
N PHE A 440 11.20 -17.72 11.09
CA PHE A 440 9.90 -18.14 11.59
C PHE A 440 9.18 -18.96 10.52
N GLY A 441 8.50 -20.02 10.94
CA GLY A 441 7.65 -20.84 10.07
C GLY A 441 6.32 -21.15 10.74
N ALA A 442 5.26 -21.17 9.95
CA ALA A 442 3.92 -21.64 10.32
C ALA A 442 3.56 -22.74 9.33
N ASN A 443 3.43 -23.99 9.78
CA ASN A 443 3.25 -25.16 8.92
C ASN A 443 4.20 -25.18 7.69
N ALA A 444 5.42 -24.65 7.88
CA ALA A 444 6.37 -24.43 6.80
C ALA A 444 7.00 -25.76 6.35
N SER A 445 7.10 -25.96 5.03
CA SER A 445 7.82 -27.11 4.49
C SER A 445 9.32 -27.00 4.76
N ALA A 446 10.06 -28.11 4.65
CA ALA A 446 11.52 -28.06 4.73
C ALA A 446 12.10 -27.11 3.66
N ALA A 447 11.61 -27.18 2.42
CA ALA A 447 12.06 -26.31 1.34
C ALA A 447 11.81 -24.83 1.61
N ASP A 448 10.69 -24.47 2.25
CA ASP A 448 10.39 -23.08 2.60
C ASP A 448 11.28 -22.55 3.72
N LEU A 449 11.59 -23.39 4.72
CA LEU A 449 12.56 -23.03 5.76
C LEU A 449 13.99 -22.93 5.19
N GLU A 450 14.40 -23.85 4.32
CA GLU A 450 15.69 -23.80 3.61
C GLU A 450 15.84 -22.50 2.81
N ARG A 451 14.79 -22.13 2.06
CA ARG A 451 14.73 -20.88 1.31
C ARG A 451 14.82 -19.66 2.23
N ALA A 452 14.08 -19.65 3.34
CA ALA A 452 14.12 -18.56 4.32
C ALA A 452 15.50 -18.40 4.99
N CYS A 453 16.21 -19.51 5.23
CA CYS A 453 17.60 -19.49 5.70
C CYS A 453 18.60 -18.94 4.66
N GLY A 454 18.18 -18.71 3.40
CA GLY A 454 19.08 -18.37 2.30
C GLY A 454 19.92 -19.56 1.83
N LEU A 455 19.52 -20.79 2.18
CA LEU A 455 20.20 -22.04 1.85
C LEU A 455 19.37 -22.78 0.79
N GLY A 456 19.51 -22.40 -0.47
CA GLY A 456 18.78 -22.99 -1.59
C GLY A 456 19.27 -22.37 -2.89
N SER A 457 19.13 -23.07 -4.02
CA SER A 457 19.66 -22.61 -5.30
C SER A 457 19.06 -21.26 -5.69
N THR A 458 19.80 -20.18 -5.44
CA THR A 458 19.69 -18.90 -6.15
C THR A 458 20.20 -19.07 -7.58
N GLY A 459 19.70 -20.10 -8.28
CA GLY A 459 19.99 -20.27 -9.69
C GLY A 459 19.57 -18.99 -10.40
N PRO A 460 20.40 -18.43 -11.30
CA PRO A 460 20.05 -17.25 -12.08
C PRO A 460 18.76 -17.44 -12.91
N ASP A 461 18.25 -18.68 -13.02
CA ASP A 461 17.06 -19.08 -13.78
C ASP A 461 15.77 -19.19 -12.96
N VAL A 462 15.76 -18.89 -11.66
CA VAL A 462 14.49 -18.66 -10.96
C VAL A 462 14.01 -17.27 -11.37
N GLY A 463 13.47 -17.20 -12.59
CA GLY A 463 12.95 -16.00 -13.20
C GLY A 463 11.88 -15.43 -12.29
N LEU A 464 12.24 -14.42 -11.51
CA LEU A 464 11.26 -13.54 -10.92
C LEU A 464 10.42 -13.02 -12.08
N ASP A 465 9.10 -13.02 -11.90
CA ASP A 465 8.19 -12.44 -12.87
C ASP A 465 8.73 -11.06 -13.28
N ALA A 466 8.84 -10.79 -14.58
CA ALA A 466 9.45 -9.54 -15.08
C ALA A 466 8.79 -8.29 -14.46
N GLY A 467 7.52 -8.43 -14.05
CA GLY A 467 6.80 -7.40 -13.31
C GLY A 467 7.24 -7.20 -11.85
N LEU A 468 7.67 -8.26 -11.16
CA LEU A 468 8.20 -8.18 -9.80
C LEU A 468 9.57 -7.47 -9.79
N ASP A 469 10.39 -7.75 -10.81
CA ASP A 469 11.69 -7.10 -10.99
C ASP A 469 11.56 -5.59 -11.17
N ALA A 470 10.53 -5.10 -11.88
CA ALA A 470 10.36 -3.67 -12.13
C ALA A 470 10.11 -2.86 -10.84
N GLN A 471 9.26 -3.35 -9.93
CA GLN A 471 8.98 -2.65 -8.66
C GLN A 471 10.12 -2.77 -7.67
N LEU A 472 10.73 -3.95 -7.57
CA LEU A 472 11.89 -4.13 -6.71
C LEU A 472 13.08 -3.31 -7.21
N ALA A 473 13.23 -3.14 -8.53
CA ALA A 473 14.21 -2.21 -9.10
C ALA A 473 13.92 -0.75 -8.71
N ARG A 474 12.64 -0.35 -8.63
CA ARG A 474 12.24 0.98 -8.11
C ARG A 474 12.50 1.15 -6.62
N MET A 475 12.63 0.07 -5.86
CA MET A 475 13.00 0.09 -4.43
C MET A 475 14.52 0.10 -4.22
N ASN A 476 15.32 -0.20 -5.25
CA ASN A 476 16.76 -0.27 -5.13
C ASN A 476 17.35 1.08 -4.66
N GLY A 477 18.27 1.02 -3.69
CA GLY A 477 18.89 2.20 -3.09
C GLY A 477 17.95 3.07 -2.26
N ALA A 478 16.78 2.58 -1.85
CA ALA A 478 15.98 3.22 -0.80
C ALA A 478 16.62 3.01 0.56
N ASP A 479 16.60 4.02 1.44
CA ASP A 479 17.16 3.93 2.80
C ASP A 479 16.27 3.10 3.74
N SER A 480 14.97 3.11 3.45
CA SER A 480 13.93 2.31 4.07
C SER A 480 12.84 2.01 3.05
N GLY A 481 12.04 0.98 3.30
CA GLY A 481 10.92 0.68 2.42
C GLY A 481 10.12 -0.55 2.78
N LEU A 482 8.97 -0.65 2.12
CA LEU A 482 8.02 -1.73 2.17
C LEU A 482 7.70 -2.16 0.75
N TRP A 483 7.70 -3.46 0.51
CA TRP A 483 7.13 -4.08 -0.66
C TRP A 483 6.16 -5.17 -0.19
N MET A 484 4.95 -5.20 -0.72
CA MET A 484 3.93 -6.16 -0.37
C MET A 484 3.13 -6.56 -1.60
N GLN A 485 3.00 -7.87 -1.83
CA GLN A 485 2.11 -8.44 -2.82
C GLN A 485 1.03 -9.27 -2.12
N MET A 486 -0.22 -9.08 -2.56
CA MET A 486 -1.39 -9.79 -2.06
C MET A 486 -2.17 -10.37 -3.24
N ASP A 487 -2.40 -11.68 -3.22
CA ASP A 487 -3.34 -12.38 -4.10
C ASP A 487 -4.73 -12.32 -3.48
N LEU A 488 -5.47 -11.25 -3.81
CA LEU A 488 -6.82 -10.99 -3.31
C LEU A 488 -7.80 -12.09 -3.69
N GLY A 489 -7.57 -12.74 -4.84
CA GLY A 489 -8.34 -13.91 -5.26
C GLY A 489 -8.25 -15.02 -4.22
N ARG A 490 -7.04 -15.41 -3.82
CA ARG A 490 -6.82 -16.46 -2.81
C ARG A 490 -7.27 -16.06 -1.41
N VAL A 491 -7.11 -14.80 -1.02
CA VAL A 491 -7.64 -14.28 0.25
C VAL A 491 -9.17 -14.40 0.28
N MET A 492 -9.85 -14.02 -0.81
CA MET A 492 -11.30 -14.12 -0.93
C MET A 492 -11.77 -15.59 -0.91
N GLN A 493 -11.05 -16.50 -1.56
CA GLN A 493 -11.34 -17.94 -1.50
C GLN A 493 -11.29 -18.47 -0.07
N PHE A 494 -10.30 -18.04 0.72
CA PHE A 494 -10.22 -18.40 2.13
C PHE A 494 -11.39 -17.82 2.93
N ALA A 495 -11.69 -16.53 2.75
CA ALA A 495 -12.83 -15.89 3.41
C ALA A 495 -14.16 -16.58 3.08
N THR A 496 -14.38 -16.99 1.83
CA THR A 496 -15.56 -17.74 1.40
C THR A 496 -15.63 -19.12 2.06
N ARG A 497 -14.50 -19.84 2.17
CA ARG A 497 -14.46 -21.11 2.92
C ARG A 497 -14.82 -20.92 4.39
N MET A 498 -14.31 -19.85 5.03
CA MET A 498 -14.68 -19.53 6.42
C MET A 498 -16.18 -19.22 6.55
N ALA A 499 -16.73 -18.41 5.65
CA ALA A 499 -18.15 -18.08 5.65
C ALA A 499 -19.04 -19.31 5.46
N VAL A 500 -18.70 -20.19 4.53
CA VAL A 500 -19.42 -21.45 4.29
C VAL A 500 -19.34 -22.38 5.50
N GLN A 501 -18.17 -22.48 6.14
CA GLN A 501 -17.99 -23.29 7.34
C GLN A 501 -18.81 -22.75 8.53
N ALA A 502 -18.98 -21.43 8.63
CA ALA A 502 -19.79 -20.77 9.64
C ALA A 502 -21.31 -20.82 9.35
N LEU A 503 -21.73 -21.08 8.11
CA LEU A 503 -23.12 -21.05 7.67
C LEU A 503 -23.62 -22.44 7.23
N PRO A 504 -24.38 -23.14 8.08
CA PRO A 504 -24.77 -24.51 7.80
C PRO A 504 -25.71 -24.64 6.60
N GLY A 505 -25.36 -25.52 5.66
CA GLY A 505 -26.13 -25.74 4.44
C GLY A 505 -25.79 -24.78 3.30
N ALA A 506 -24.89 -23.82 3.51
CA ALA A 506 -24.27 -23.09 2.43
C ALA A 506 -23.42 -24.06 1.59
N GLN A 507 -23.63 -24.07 0.28
CA GLN A 507 -22.71 -24.74 -0.64
C GLN A 507 -21.62 -23.72 -1.00
N ALA A 508 -20.37 -24.17 -1.02
CA ALA A 508 -19.31 -23.36 -1.58
C ALA A 508 -19.65 -23.05 -3.05
N PRO A 509 -19.63 -21.78 -3.48
CA PRO A 509 -19.78 -21.45 -4.88
C PRO A 509 -18.72 -22.23 -5.70
N VAL A 510 -19.11 -22.60 -6.94
CA VAL A 510 -18.33 -23.45 -7.86
C VAL A 510 -16.85 -23.04 -7.90
N ALA A 511 -15.98 -24.04 -7.95
CA ALA A 511 -14.52 -23.99 -7.88
C ALA A 511 -13.91 -22.63 -8.27
N SER A 512 -13.50 -21.89 -7.24
CA SER A 512 -12.87 -20.58 -7.31
C SER A 512 -11.39 -20.63 -7.71
N GLU A 513 -10.85 -21.78 -8.11
CA GLU A 513 -9.41 -21.99 -8.38
C GLU A 513 -8.84 -21.04 -9.46
N SER A 514 -9.70 -20.41 -10.26
CA SER A 514 -9.33 -19.42 -11.28
C SER A 514 -9.23 -17.98 -10.78
N LEU A 515 -9.65 -17.66 -9.54
CA LEU A 515 -9.58 -16.28 -9.02
C LEU A 515 -8.17 -15.99 -8.53
N ARG A 516 -7.37 -15.42 -9.43
CA ARG A 516 -6.07 -14.83 -9.12
C ARG A 516 -6.14 -13.35 -9.43
N PHE A 517 -5.83 -12.53 -8.44
CA PHE A 517 -5.65 -11.10 -8.62
C PHE A 517 -4.58 -10.60 -7.69
N ARG A 518 -3.40 -10.35 -8.24
CA ARG A 518 -2.26 -9.86 -7.48
C ARG A 518 -2.25 -8.34 -7.48
N LEU A 519 -2.45 -7.78 -6.30
CA LEU A 519 -2.20 -6.37 -6.02
C LEU A 519 -0.85 -6.24 -5.35
N THR A 520 0.03 -5.41 -5.89
CA THR A 520 1.34 -5.15 -5.31
C THR A 520 1.46 -3.69 -4.89
N GLY A 521 1.61 -3.46 -3.59
CA GLY A 521 1.97 -2.18 -3.00
C GLY A 521 3.47 -2.09 -2.73
N TRP A 522 4.03 -0.91 -2.94
CA TRP A 522 5.45 -0.65 -2.69
C TRP A 522 5.63 0.80 -2.26
N GLY A 523 6.69 1.07 -1.51
CA GLY A 523 7.08 2.43 -1.17
C GLY A 523 8.24 2.48 -0.20
N GLY A 524 8.94 3.59 -0.18
CA GLY A 524 10.12 3.78 0.65
C GLY A 524 10.59 5.22 0.63
N ALA A 525 11.78 5.44 1.18
CA ALA A 525 12.38 6.76 1.25
C ALA A 525 13.84 6.76 0.76
N ARG A 526 14.27 7.90 0.23
CA ARG A 526 15.64 8.24 -0.18
C ARG A 526 15.95 9.66 0.28
N GLY A 527 16.48 9.79 1.48
CA GLY A 527 16.61 11.08 2.15
C GLY A 527 15.26 11.81 2.24
N GLU A 528 15.17 12.98 1.62
CA GLU A 528 13.96 13.83 1.56
C GLU A 528 12.89 13.36 0.56
N HIS A 529 13.19 12.34 -0.25
CA HIS A 529 12.25 11.80 -1.24
C HIS A 529 11.52 10.59 -0.69
N TRP A 530 10.21 10.69 -0.54
CA TRP A 530 9.34 9.55 -0.22
C TRP A 530 8.62 9.12 -1.49
N PHE A 531 8.52 7.83 -1.74
CA PHE A 531 7.93 7.35 -2.98
C PHE A 531 7.16 6.06 -2.72
N GLY A 532 6.19 5.75 -3.57
CA GLY A 532 5.44 4.51 -3.48
C GLY A 532 4.41 4.36 -4.58
N GLY A 533 3.58 3.33 -4.47
CA GLY A 533 2.57 3.07 -5.46
C GLY A 533 1.87 1.73 -5.33
N LEU A 534 0.96 1.51 -6.27
CA LEU A 534 0.21 0.29 -6.46
C LEU A 534 0.42 -0.22 -7.88
N SER A 535 0.42 -1.53 -8.07
CA SER A 535 0.38 -2.14 -9.39
C SER A 535 -0.47 -3.39 -9.40
N CYS A 536 -1.10 -3.63 -10.54
CA CYS A 536 -1.81 -4.85 -10.82
C CYS A 536 -1.77 -5.19 -12.31
N ASP A 537 -2.14 -6.42 -12.63
CA ASP A 537 -2.48 -6.85 -13.98
C ASP A 537 -4.00 -6.68 -14.20
N LEU A 538 -4.38 -6.00 -15.29
CA LEU A 538 -5.76 -5.69 -15.63
C LEU A 538 -6.55 -6.90 -16.11
N ASP A 539 -5.90 -7.90 -16.72
CA ASP A 539 -6.56 -9.15 -17.11
C ASP A 539 -6.88 -9.99 -15.87
N GLU A 540 -5.96 -10.04 -14.89
CA GLU A 540 -6.21 -10.64 -13.58
C GLU A 540 -7.35 -9.92 -12.83
N LEU A 541 -7.37 -8.59 -12.85
CA LEU A 541 -8.46 -7.80 -12.27
C LEU A 541 -9.81 -8.13 -12.93
N ALA A 542 -9.84 -8.23 -14.27
CA ALA A 542 -11.03 -8.59 -15.03
C ALA A 542 -11.60 -9.96 -14.61
N ALA A 543 -10.72 -10.97 -14.57
CA ALA A 543 -11.09 -12.31 -14.14
C ALA A 543 -11.61 -12.33 -12.70
N PHE A 544 -10.97 -11.56 -11.81
CA PHE A 544 -11.39 -11.44 -10.41
C PHE A 544 -12.74 -10.74 -10.26
N VAL A 545 -12.98 -9.62 -10.95
CA VAL A 545 -14.28 -8.90 -10.91
C VAL A 545 -15.39 -9.79 -11.44
N ALA A 546 -15.18 -10.46 -12.57
CA ALA A 546 -16.17 -11.38 -13.14
C ALA A 546 -16.52 -12.53 -12.18
N GLY A 547 -15.51 -13.12 -11.53
CA GLY A 547 -15.71 -14.18 -10.56
C GLY A 547 -16.33 -13.71 -9.25
N ALA A 548 -15.97 -12.53 -8.76
CA ALA A 548 -16.59 -11.92 -7.59
C ALA A 548 -18.08 -11.63 -7.86
N LYS A 549 -18.42 -11.04 -9.02
CA LYS A 549 -19.82 -10.84 -9.46
C LYS A 549 -20.59 -12.17 -9.47
N ALA A 550 -20.04 -13.20 -10.12
CA ALA A 550 -20.67 -14.53 -10.16
C ALA A 550 -20.88 -15.14 -8.77
N MET A 551 -19.93 -14.91 -7.84
CA MET A 551 -20.03 -15.37 -6.45
C MET A 551 -21.14 -14.65 -5.68
N PHE A 552 -21.29 -13.33 -5.86
CA PHE A 552 -22.34 -12.54 -5.19
C PHE A 552 -23.73 -12.76 -5.79
N GLU A 553 -23.82 -13.08 -7.08
CA GLU A 553 -25.06 -13.41 -7.77
C GLU A 553 -25.53 -14.87 -7.53
N ALA A 554 -24.65 -15.73 -7.02
CA ALA A 554 -24.97 -17.12 -6.72
C ALA A 554 -26.14 -17.21 -5.70
N PRO A 555 -27.23 -17.93 -6.03
CA PRO A 555 -28.37 -18.08 -5.14
C PRO A 555 -27.96 -18.71 -3.79
N GLY A 556 -28.09 -17.96 -2.69
CA GLY A 556 -27.91 -18.50 -1.32
C GLY A 556 -27.00 -17.69 -0.39
N LEU A 557 -26.03 -16.94 -0.92
CA LEU A 557 -25.11 -16.13 -0.09
C LEU A 557 -25.78 -14.85 0.44
N MET A 558 -26.37 -14.03 -0.44
CA MET A 558 -27.06 -12.80 -0.03
C MET A 558 -28.35 -13.06 0.76
N SER A 559 -29.07 -14.14 0.46
CA SER A 559 -30.36 -14.46 1.10
C SER A 559 -30.21 -15.05 2.51
N SER A 560 -29.03 -15.56 2.87
CA SER A 560 -28.71 -16.04 4.21
C SER A 560 -28.11 -14.96 5.10
N ALA A 561 -27.32 -14.02 4.56
CA ALA A 561 -26.78 -12.88 5.33
C ALA A 561 -27.84 -11.85 5.74
N ALA A 562 -28.95 -11.76 5.00
CA ALA A 562 -30.07 -10.85 5.32
C ALA A 562 -31.09 -11.43 6.33
N ARG A 563 -30.88 -12.66 6.80
CA ARG A 563 -31.72 -13.32 7.83
C ARG A 563 -30.92 -13.51 9.09
#